data_AF-A0A1G2N7Y4-F1
#
_entry.id   AF-A0A1G2N7Y4-F1
#
_cell.length_a   1.000
_cell.length_b   1.000
_cell.length_c   1.000
_cell.angle_alpha   90.00
_cell.angle_beta   90.00
_cell.angle_gamma   90.00
#
_symmetry.space_group_name_H-M   'P 1'
#
loop_
_entity.id
_entity.type
_entity.pdbx_description
1 polymer ?
#
loop_
_entity_poly.entity_id
_entity_poly.type
_entity_poly.pdbx_seq_one_letter_code
_entity_poly.pdbx_strand_id
1 'polypeptide(L)'
;MEQKTSGYKGVMRLAHENPKWIPIVEAALKTAQSVKADFAGSWVLEKTKEKGLNWFPNLRILVTHGILNKEGISRAGRRAYYSMPDIEGVHAALAELKNE
;
A
#
# COMPACT_ATOMS: atom_id res chain seq x y z
N MET A 1 -9.91 23.69 -6.38
CA MET A 1 -10.28 22.48 -5.62
C MET A 1 -9.36 21.37 -6.06
N GLU A 2 -8.40 21.00 -5.23
CA GLU A 2 -7.46 19.92 -5.51
C GLU A 2 -8.26 18.63 -5.57
N GLN A 3 -8.30 17.98 -6.73
CA GLN A 3 -8.98 16.70 -6.89
C GLN A 3 -8.19 15.68 -6.06
N LYS A 4 -8.60 15.44 -4.81
CA LYS A 4 -8.05 14.37 -3.97
C LYS A 4 -8.18 13.06 -4.74
N THR A 5 -7.05 12.54 -5.19
CA THR A 5 -6.91 11.37 -6.04
C THR A 5 -7.39 10.11 -5.31
N SER A 6 -7.65 9.02 -6.04
CA SER A 6 -8.29 7.82 -5.49
C SER A 6 -7.48 7.15 -4.38
N GLY A 7 -6.14 7.16 -4.49
CA GLY A 7 -5.23 6.62 -3.49
C GLY A 7 -5.26 7.42 -2.19
N TYR A 8 -5.27 8.76 -2.29
CA TYR A 8 -5.39 9.62 -1.10
C TYR A 8 -6.64 9.29 -0.29
N LYS A 9 -7.81 9.24 -0.96
CA LYS A 9 -9.09 8.95 -0.30
C LYS A 9 -9.10 7.54 0.32
N GLY A 10 -8.50 6.58 -0.39
CA GLY A 10 -8.34 5.22 0.09
C GLY A 10 -7.55 5.11 1.38
N VAL A 11 -6.42 5.83 1.47
CA VAL A 11 -5.58 5.87 2.66
C VAL A 11 -6.29 6.54 3.83
N MET A 12 -6.91 7.71 3.64
CA MET A 12 -7.62 8.41 4.72
C MET A 12 -8.78 7.56 5.27
N ARG A 13 -9.55 6.90 4.40
CA ARG A 13 -10.60 5.97 4.84
C ARG A 13 -10.03 4.80 5.64
N LEU A 14 -8.95 4.19 5.14
CA LEU A 14 -8.29 3.08 5.83
C LEU A 14 -7.72 3.50 7.19
N ALA A 15 -7.16 4.71 7.30
CA ALA A 15 -6.63 5.25 8.56
C ALA A 15 -7.73 5.35 9.62
N HIS A 16 -8.91 5.82 9.23
CA HIS A 16 -10.06 5.92 10.11
C HIS A 16 -10.64 4.55 10.50
N GLU A 17 -10.81 3.64 9.53
CA GLU A 17 -11.42 2.32 9.79
C GLU A 17 -10.46 1.33 10.46
N ASN A 18 -9.17 1.38 10.13
CA ASN A 18 -8.20 0.36 10.52
C ASN A 18 -6.76 0.92 10.63
N PRO A 19 -6.49 1.82 11.60
CA PRO A 19 -5.23 2.57 11.67
C PRO A 19 -3.98 1.69 11.79
N LYS A 20 -4.09 0.47 12.32
CA LYS A 20 -2.99 -0.51 12.39
C LYS A 20 -2.44 -0.93 11.02
N TRP A 21 -3.13 -0.62 9.92
CA TRP A 21 -2.65 -0.89 8.56
C TRP A 21 -1.78 0.21 7.98
N ILE A 22 -1.71 1.40 8.58
CA ILE A 22 -0.93 2.51 8.05
C ILE A 22 0.56 2.18 7.89
N PRO A 23 1.22 1.48 8.85
CA PRO A 23 2.60 1.03 8.64
C PRO A 23 2.79 0.11 7.43
N ILE A 24 1.76 -0.67 7.06
CA ILE A 24 1.77 -1.55 5.89
C ILE A 24 1.60 -0.73 4.60
N VAL A 25 0.78 0.32 4.61
CA VAL A 25 0.66 1.27 3.49
C VAL A 25 2.00 1.97 3.24
N GLU A 26 2.68 2.42 4.30
CA GLU A 26 4.00 3.04 4.17
C GLU A 26 5.03 2.07 3.58
N ALA A 27 5.02 0.80 4.00
CA ALA A 27 5.89 -0.23 3.44
C ALA A 27 5.57 -0.48 1.97
N ALA A 28 4.29 -0.55 1.59
CA ALA A 28 3.86 -0.72 0.21
C ALA A 28 4.30 0.45 -0.68
N LEU A 29 4.15 1.70 -0.20
CA LEU A 29 4.60 2.90 -0.90
C LEU A 29 6.11 2.87 -1.14
N LYS A 30 6.90 2.57 -0.10
CA LYS A 30 8.36 2.44 -0.23
C LYS A 30 8.75 1.35 -1.25
N THR A 31 8.04 0.23 -1.26
CA THR A 31 8.28 -0.84 -2.24
C THR A 31 7.97 -0.37 -3.66
N ALA A 32 6.81 0.26 -3.87
CA ALA A 32 6.40 0.80 -5.17
C ALA A 32 7.41 1.81 -5.71
N GLN A 33 7.87 2.74 -4.87
CA GLN A 33 8.88 3.75 -5.23
C GLN A 33 10.25 3.13 -5.58
N SER A 34 10.62 2.03 -4.92
CA SER A 34 11.90 1.36 -5.14
C SER A 34 11.91 0.54 -6.44
N VAL A 35 10.82 -0.16 -6.74
CA VAL A 35 10.73 -1.09 -7.88
C VAL A 35 10.33 -0.38 -9.17
N LYS A 36 9.56 0.72 -9.09
CA LYS A 36 8.98 1.44 -10.25
C LYS A 36 8.21 0.54 -11.22
N ALA A 37 7.71 -0.60 -10.73
CA ALA A 37 6.92 -1.60 -11.43
C ALA A 37 6.12 -2.42 -10.40
N ASP A 38 5.40 -3.43 -10.86
CA ASP A 38 4.63 -4.33 -10.00
C ASP A 38 5.52 -5.04 -8.98
N PHE A 39 5.01 -5.22 -7.77
CA PHE A 39 5.74 -5.81 -6.66
C PHE A 39 4.99 -6.94 -5.98
N ALA A 40 5.75 -7.86 -5.39
CA ALA A 40 5.20 -8.97 -4.63
C ALA A 40 4.83 -8.55 -3.21
N GLY A 41 3.73 -9.10 -2.67
CA GLY A 41 3.34 -8.86 -1.28
C GLY A 41 4.39 -9.30 -0.24
N SER A 42 5.22 -10.29 -0.58
CA SER A 42 6.35 -10.71 0.27
C SER A 42 7.40 -9.62 0.46
N TRP A 43 7.61 -8.75 -0.54
CA TRP A 43 8.56 -7.64 -0.43
C TRP A 43 8.04 -6.54 0.50
N VAL A 44 6.72 -6.33 0.53
CA VAL A 44 6.08 -5.45 1.52
C VAL A 44 6.26 -6.00 2.92
N LEU A 45 6.06 -7.30 3.12
CA LEU A 45 6.27 -7.97 4.41
C LEU A 45 7.72 -7.85 4.91
N GLU A 46 8.70 -7.95 4.02
CA GLU A 46 10.11 -7.72 4.39
C GLU A 46 10.33 -6.29 4.89
N LYS A 47 9.77 -5.28 4.20
CA LYS A 47 9.86 -3.88 4.65
C LYS A 47 9.12 -3.61 5.96
N THR A 48 8.03 -4.33 6.27
CA THR A 48 7.34 -4.12 7.55
C THR A 48 8.11 -4.67 8.74
N LYS A 49 8.95 -5.70 8.53
CA LYS A 49 9.82 -6.25 9.59
C LYS A 49 10.82 -5.23 10.10
N GLU A 50 11.35 -4.36 9.23
CA GLU A 50 12.21 -3.22 9.62
C GLU A 50 11.51 -2.26 10.60
N LYS A 51 10.17 -2.26 10.63
CA LYS A 51 9.33 -1.44 11.52
C LYS A 51 8.72 -2.21 12.70
N GLY A 52 9.17 -3.45 12.95
CA GLY A 52 8.64 -4.30 14.01
C GLY A 52 7.30 -4.97 13.71
N LEU A 53 6.74 -4.81 12.49
CA LEU A 53 5.58 -5.58 12.05
C LEU A 53 6.03 -6.90 11.45
N ASN A 54 5.89 -7.97 12.23
CA ASN A 54 6.35 -9.30 11.85
C ASN A 54 5.37 -10.06 10.94
N TRP A 55 4.11 -9.63 10.87
CA TRP A 55 3.09 -10.36 10.11
C TRP A 55 1.85 -9.51 9.76
N PHE A 56 1.28 -9.77 8.57
CA PHE A 56 -0.07 -9.37 8.16
C PHE A 56 -0.65 -10.43 7.21
N PRO A 57 -1.99 -10.58 7.11
CA PRO A 57 -2.58 -11.72 6.40
C PRO A 57 -2.40 -11.67 4.87
N ASN A 58 -2.72 -10.55 4.23
CA ASN A 58 -2.55 -10.30 2.80
C ASN A 58 -2.79 -8.81 2.51
N LEU A 59 -2.53 -8.37 1.27
CA LEU A 59 -2.73 -6.96 0.86
C LEU A 59 -4.14 -6.67 0.31
N ARG A 60 -5.11 -7.61 0.44
CA ARG A 60 -6.44 -7.46 -0.15
C ARG A 60 -7.18 -6.24 0.40
N ILE A 61 -6.98 -5.90 1.67
CA ILE A 61 -7.61 -4.70 2.25
C ILE A 61 -7.14 -3.42 1.56
N LEU A 62 -5.88 -3.33 1.15
CA LEU A 62 -5.36 -2.18 0.40
C LEU A 62 -5.97 -2.12 -1.00
N VAL A 63 -6.24 -3.28 -1.60
CA VAL A 63 -6.96 -3.38 -2.88
C VAL A 63 -8.41 -2.93 -2.74
N THR A 64 -9.13 -3.37 -1.70
CA THR A 64 -10.51 -2.92 -1.42
C THR A 64 -10.59 -1.41 -1.17
N HIS A 65 -9.50 -0.81 -0.68
CA HIS A 65 -9.39 0.64 -0.48
C HIS A 65 -8.95 1.42 -1.72
N GLY A 66 -8.68 0.76 -2.85
CA GLY A 66 -8.19 1.42 -4.06
C GLY A 66 -6.77 1.97 -3.92
N ILE A 67 -6.03 1.54 -2.89
CA ILE A 67 -4.63 1.92 -2.64
C ILE A 67 -3.71 1.13 -3.56
N LEU A 68 -4.04 -0.15 -3.79
CA LEU A 68 -3.30 -1.05 -4.68
C LEU A 68 -4.23 -1.68 -5.72
N ASN A 69 -3.68 -2.03 -6.87
CA ASN A 69 -4.32 -2.96 -7.80
C ASN A 69 -3.63 -4.32 -7.70
N LYS A 70 -4.38 -5.39 -8.00
CA LYS A 70 -3.82 -6.73 -8.13
C LYS A 70 -3.65 -7.02 -9.63
N GLU A 71 -2.40 -7.02 -10.10
CA GLU A 71 -2.08 -7.12 -11.53
C GLU A 71 -2.05 -8.57 -12.05
N GLY A 72 -1.95 -9.55 -11.14
CA GLY A 72 -2.06 -10.96 -11.51
C GLY A 72 -1.28 -11.88 -10.60
N ILE A 73 -1.06 -13.09 -11.10
CA ILE A 73 -0.25 -14.14 -10.47
C ILE A 73 0.94 -14.38 -11.41
N SER A 74 2.14 -14.65 -10.89
CA SER A 74 3.30 -15.00 -11.74
C SER A 74 2.96 -16.12 -12.72
N ARG A 75 3.69 -16.22 -13.85
CA ARG A 75 3.51 -17.29 -14.87
C ARG A 75 3.56 -18.72 -14.31
N ALA A 76 4.08 -18.92 -13.09
CA ALA A 76 4.12 -20.20 -12.37
C ALA A 76 3.06 -20.32 -11.25
N GLY A 77 2.10 -19.40 -11.16
CA GLY A 77 0.89 -19.49 -10.33
C GLY A 77 1.06 -19.27 -8.82
N ARG A 78 2.25 -18.91 -8.33
CA ARG A 78 2.54 -18.96 -6.87
C ARG A 78 2.59 -17.62 -6.14
N ARG A 79 2.65 -16.47 -6.84
CA ARG A 79 2.80 -15.16 -6.18
C ARG A 79 1.87 -14.11 -6.79
N ALA A 80 1.09 -13.45 -5.94
CA ALA A 80 0.30 -12.28 -6.32
C ALA A 80 1.20 -11.05 -6.44
N TYR A 81 1.04 -10.32 -7.55
CA TYR A 81 1.70 -9.04 -7.80
C TYR A 81 0.69 -7.90 -7.68
N TYR A 82 1.20 -6.75 -7.25
CA TYR A 82 0.43 -5.56 -6.99
C TYR A 82 1.10 -4.35 -7.64
N SER A 83 0.29 -3.40 -8.10
CA SER A 83 0.73 -2.07 -8.52
C SER A 83 0.11 -1.01 -7.60
N MET A 84 0.70 0.17 -7.56
CA MET A 84 0.15 1.34 -6.86
C MET A 84 -0.24 2.39 -7.90
N PRO A 85 -1.52 2.49 -8.27
CA PRO A 85 -1.96 3.34 -9.39
C PRO A 85 -1.83 4.84 -9.09
N ASP A 86 -1.80 5.22 -7.82
CA ASP A 86 -1.77 6.63 -7.37
C ASP A 86 -0.73 6.80 -6.26
N ILE A 87 0.55 6.73 -6.64
CA ILE A 87 1.68 6.88 -5.71
C ILE A 87 1.66 8.23 -5.01
N GLU A 88 1.38 9.31 -5.76
CA GLU A 88 1.40 10.67 -5.25
C GLU A 88 0.28 10.89 -4.22
N GLY A 89 -0.94 10.43 -4.51
CA GLY A 89 -2.05 10.52 -3.56
C GLY A 89 -1.83 9.72 -2.28
N VAL A 90 -1.29 8.50 -2.40
CA VAL A 90 -0.93 7.68 -1.23
C VAL A 90 0.16 8.37 -0.39
N HIS A 91 1.19 8.93 -1.04
CA HIS A 91 2.24 9.68 -0.36
C HIS A 91 1.69 10.91 0.37
N ALA A 92 0.85 11.70 -0.30
CA ALA A 92 0.24 12.90 0.28
C ALA A 92 -0.61 12.57 1.51
N ALA A 93 -1.46 11.54 1.45
CA ALA A 93 -2.27 11.12 2.60
C ALA A 93 -1.41 10.66 3.78
N LEU A 94 -0.35 9.90 3.53
CA LEU A 94 0.58 9.47 4.58
C LEU A 94 1.37 10.64 5.19
N ALA A 95 1.66 11.69 4.43
CA ALA A 95 2.30 12.90 4.94
C ALA A 95 1.33 13.70 5.84
N GLU A 96 0.06 13.81 5.44
CA GLU A 96 -0.98 14.46 6.25
C GLU A 96 -1.18 13.77 7.60
N LEU A 97 -1.33 12.44 7.61
CA LEU A 97 -1.50 11.64 8.83
C LEU A 97 -0.31 11.70 9.82
N LYS A 98 0.86 12.19 9.39
CA LYS A 98 2.03 12.38 10.27
C LYS A 98 2.08 13.77 10.91
N ASN A 99 1.33 14.70 10.34
CA ASN A 99 1.25 16.09 10.80
C ASN A 99 -0.01 16.33 11.66
N GLU A 100 -0.88 15.34 11.80
CA GLU A 100 -1.99 15.28 12.77
C GLU A 100 -1.54 14.72 14.12
#